data_AF-A0A955QNK7-F1
#
_entry.id   AF-A0A955QNK7-F1
#
_cell.length_a   1.000
_cell.length_b   1.000
_cell.length_c   1.000
_cell.angle_alpha   90.00
_cell.angle_beta   90.00
_cell.angle_gamma   90.00
#
_symmetry.space_group_name_H-M   'P 1'
#
loop_
_entity.id
_entity.type
_entity.pdbx_description
1 polymer ?
#
loop_
_entity_poly.entity_id
_entity_poly.type
_entity_poly.pdbx_seq_one_letter_code
_entity_poly.pdbx_strand_id
1 'polypeptide(L)'
;MRLYNGRLLKTRVRRQITQAQELRDAIVMDVNPGSHYCRVKIQGSNTLIKAWYPENWESTPVYLKPGNAVRINLPGGNKSRIEIMGHGVLLPTAVAGGSVTPEPATLLDTILTGCAVRATNPASMKATIDPGTFRIDGLTYALSGMKMDRSDIVMDRNDLQMDSVGGSVSFDAASTTYFRYDTIQVGTDGIVEVVNGANFSASGTIPGPPGANADHLAIGFVLIPPNCTAITEFNINKSFTMPIPSSLSSVVDDDELEWTDTSTVIHVSIKDQYGNYYRNTNPGHCFTFTWVTGNGTLSYDGESQDETASFSFYYSGSTNAAVTYTRDGELTDRSVTLIITESLTGLSSYASIVLLDSLGQPM
;
A
#
# COMPACT_ATOMS: atom_id res chain seq x y z
N MET A 1 39.13 -69.60 32.45
CA MET A 1 37.72 -69.64 32.92
C MET A 1 37.25 -68.24 33.30
N ARG A 2 36.74 -67.45 32.35
CA ARG A 2 35.97 -66.21 32.59
C ARG A 2 35.01 -66.06 31.41
N LEU A 3 33.80 -65.54 31.66
CA LEU A 3 32.82 -65.01 30.67
C LEU A 3 31.47 -65.75 30.43
N TYR A 4 30.97 -66.61 31.33
CA TYR A 4 29.54 -67.01 31.27
C TYR A 4 28.59 -66.06 32.04
N ASN A 5 29.04 -65.49 33.17
CA ASN A 5 28.19 -64.64 34.02
C ASN A 5 27.97 -63.22 33.48
N GLY A 6 28.88 -62.68 32.66
CA GLY A 6 28.73 -61.34 32.09
C GLY A 6 27.61 -61.25 31.05
N ARG A 7 27.36 -62.34 30.31
CA ARG A 7 26.28 -62.39 29.30
C ARG A 7 24.91 -62.47 29.97
N LEU A 8 24.78 -63.31 31.01
CA LEU A 8 23.55 -63.41 31.81
C LEU A 8 23.23 -62.11 32.55
N LEU A 9 24.23 -61.44 33.15
CA LEU A 9 24.06 -60.12 33.77
C LEU A 9 23.64 -59.05 32.74
N LYS A 10 24.29 -58.98 31.57
CA LYS A 10 23.90 -58.04 30.51
C LYS A 10 22.47 -58.29 30.01
N THR A 11 22.04 -59.55 29.88
CA THR A 11 20.67 -59.88 29.46
C THR A 11 19.65 -59.55 30.54
N ARG A 12 19.98 -59.78 31.83
CA ARG A 12 19.10 -59.43 32.97
C ARG A 12 18.95 -57.92 33.11
N VAL A 13 20.05 -57.18 33.00
CA VAL A 13 20.06 -55.71 33.03
C VAL A 13 19.34 -55.13 31.83
N ARG A 14 19.54 -55.66 30.61
CA ARG A 14 18.74 -55.25 29.44
C ARG A 14 17.26 -55.53 29.62
N ARG A 15 16.88 -56.68 30.17
CA ARG A 15 15.49 -57.05 30.44
C ARG A 15 14.85 -56.14 31.50
N GLN A 16 15.61 -55.76 32.54
CA GLN A 16 15.16 -54.77 33.53
C GLN A 16 15.03 -53.37 32.92
N ILE A 17 15.96 -52.93 32.07
CA ILE A 17 15.88 -51.66 31.35
C ILE A 17 14.66 -51.63 30.41
N THR A 18 14.37 -52.71 29.69
CA THR A 18 13.18 -52.83 28.84
C THR A 18 11.88 -52.91 29.66
N GLN A 19 11.90 -53.53 30.85
CA GLN A 19 10.75 -53.57 31.76
C GLN A 19 10.52 -52.24 32.49
N ALA A 20 11.55 -51.40 32.62
CA ALA A 20 11.46 -50.06 33.23
C ALA A 20 11.09 -48.94 32.22
N GLN A 21 10.86 -49.28 30.95
CA GLN A 21 10.35 -48.33 29.97
C GLN A 21 8.88 -48.05 30.23
N GLU A 22 8.61 -46.95 30.94
CA GLU A 22 7.25 -46.45 31.13
C GLU A 22 6.74 -45.82 29.83
N LEU A 23 5.78 -46.49 29.20
CA LEU A 23 5.03 -45.96 28.07
C LEU A 23 3.84 -45.15 28.59
N ARG A 24 3.65 -43.96 28.03
CA ARG A 24 2.51 -43.10 28.33
C ARG A 24 1.83 -42.65 27.05
N ASP A 25 0.52 -42.58 27.10
CA ASP A 25 -0.26 -41.98 26.01
C ASP A 25 -0.28 -40.46 26.21
N ALA A 26 -0.11 -39.74 25.11
CA ALA A 26 0.04 -38.30 25.09
C ALA A 26 -0.60 -37.71 23.83
N ILE A 27 -0.78 -36.40 23.80
CA ILE A 27 -1.24 -35.68 22.61
C ILE A 27 -0.18 -34.66 22.19
N VAL A 28 0.00 -34.52 20.87
CA VAL A 28 0.88 -33.51 20.28
C VAL A 28 0.22 -32.14 20.40
N MET A 29 0.90 -31.19 21.02
CA MET A 29 0.41 -29.82 21.22
C MET A 29 1.04 -28.84 20.25
N ASP A 30 2.35 -29.00 19.99
CA ASP A 30 3.12 -28.13 19.11
C ASP A 30 4.28 -28.94 18.50
N VAL A 31 4.67 -28.61 17.27
CA VAL A 31 5.63 -29.36 16.45
C VAL A 31 6.70 -28.38 15.97
N ASN A 32 7.95 -28.60 16.39
CA ASN A 32 9.10 -27.87 15.86
C ASN A 32 9.85 -28.78 14.87
N PRO A 33 9.60 -28.65 13.55
CA PRO A 33 10.22 -29.51 12.56
C PRO A 33 11.73 -29.26 12.42
N GLY A 34 12.20 -28.02 12.57
CA GLY A 34 13.62 -27.67 12.39
C GLY A 34 14.54 -28.20 13.50
N SER A 35 14.01 -28.45 14.70
CA SER A 35 14.76 -28.97 15.85
C SER A 35 14.44 -30.43 16.20
N HIS A 36 13.67 -31.13 15.36
CA HIS A 36 13.26 -32.53 15.54
C HIS A 36 12.63 -32.87 16.91
N TYR A 37 11.85 -31.95 17.49
CA TYR A 37 11.09 -32.21 18.72
C TYR A 37 9.68 -31.62 18.65
N CYS A 38 8.76 -32.25 19.38
CA CYS A 38 7.42 -31.74 19.63
C CYS A 38 7.21 -31.51 21.13
N ARG A 39 6.22 -30.69 21.45
CA ARG A 39 5.70 -30.57 22.81
C ARG A 39 4.46 -31.44 22.90
N VAL A 40 4.46 -32.34 23.87
CA VAL A 40 3.36 -33.28 24.11
C VAL A 40 2.79 -33.07 25.50
N LYS A 41 1.52 -33.44 25.66
CA LYS A 41 0.81 -33.44 26.94
C LYS A 41 0.43 -34.86 27.32
N ILE A 42 0.92 -35.33 28.47
CA ILE A 42 0.69 -36.70 28.95
C ILE A 42 -0.72 -36.82 29.54
N GLN A 43 -1.36 -37.98 29.37
CA GLN A 43 -2.61 -38.30 30.05
C GLN A 43 -2.52 -38.08 31.56
N GLY A 44 -3.49 -37.33 32.11
CA GLY A 44 -3.54 -37.03 33.55
C GLY A 44 -2.62 -35.90 34.01
N SER A 45 -1.95 -35.18 33.10
CA SER A 45 -1.08 -34.04 33.43
C SER A 45 -1.40 -32.81 32.58
N ASN A 46 -1.23 -31.62 33.17
CA ASN A 46 -1.33 -30.35 32.47
C ASN A 46 0.02 -29.81 31.93
N THR A 47 1.12 -30.48 32.23
CA THR A 47 2.46 -30.02 31.88
C THR A 47 2.85 -30.41 30.46
N LEU A 48 3.33 -29.44 29.68
CA LEU A 48 3.92 -29.67 28.37
C LEU A 48 5.33 -30.25 28.53
N ILE A 49 5.58 -31.37 27.87
CA ILE A 49 6.85 -32.08 27.93
C ILE A 49 7.45 -32.14 26.52
N LYS A 50 8.77 -31.98 26.43
CA LYS A 50 9.51 -32.09 25.18
C LYS A 50 9.70 -33.57 24.84
N ALA A 51 9.18 -34.01 23.69
CA ALA A 51 9.39 -35.34 23.14
C ALA A 51 10.08 -35.26 21.78
N TRP A 52 11.08 -36.11 21.56
CA TRP A 52 11.87 -36.15 20.33
C TRP A 52 11.30 -37.15 19.32
N TYR A 53 11.53 -36.87 18.04
CA TYR A 53 11.19 -37.80 16.96
C TYR A 53 12.24 -38.92 16.87
N PRO A 54 11.86 -40.16 16.57
CA PRO A 54 12.81 -41.20 16.21
C PRO A 54 13.47 -40.85 14.87
N GLU A 55 14.71 -40.38 14.93
CA GLU A 55 15.51 -39.95 13.75
C GLU A 55 15.66 -41.06 12.68
N ASN A 56 15.41 -42.33 13.04
CA ASN A 56 15.66 -43.49 12.18
C ASN A 56 14.41 -44.04 11.48
N TRP A 57 13.22 -43.47 11.72
CA TRP A 57 11.96 -44.05 11.23
C TRP A 57 11.42 -43.32 10.01
N GLU A 58 11.25 -42.00 10.07
CA GLU A 58 10.70 -41.21 8.96
C GLU A 58 11.24 -39.77 9.03
N SER A 59 11.50 -39.14 7.87
CA SER A 59 11.95 -37.73 7.83
C SER A 59 10.82 -36.74 8.10
N THR A 60 9.57 -37.11 7.76
CA THR A 60 8.36 -36.30 7.92
C THR A 60 7.19 -37.16 8.40
N PRO A 61 7.14 -37.48 9.71
CA PRO A 61 6.14 -38.40 10.22
C PRO A 61 4.72 -37.81 10.23
N VAL A 62 3.78 -38.49 9.57
CA VAL A 62 2.38 -38.03 9.35
C VAL A 62 1.60 -37.83 10.65
N TYR A 63 2.01 -38.53 11.72
CA TYR A 63 1.43 -38.40 13.06
C TYR A 63 1.82 -37.14 13.81
N LEU A 64 2.79 -36.37 13.34
CA LEU A 64 3.23 -35.13 13.97
C LEU A 64 2.36 -33.95 13.55
N LYS A 65 1.05 -34.07 13.74
CA LYS A 65 0.13 -32.94 13.65
C LYS A 65 -0.37 -32.62 15.05
N PRO A 66 -0.41 -31.32 15.45
CA PRO A 66 -1.09 -30.94 16.68
C PRO A 66 -2.48 -31.57 16.74
N GLY A 67 -2.82 -32.17 17.87
CA GLY A 67 -4.09 -32.87 18.11
C GLY A 67 -4.03 -34.39 17.89
N ASN A 68 -2.96 -34.92 17.32
CA ASN A 68 -2.81 -36.36 17.18
C ASN A 68 -2.42 -37.02 18.52
N ALA A 69 -3.02 -38.18 18.79
CA ALA A 69 -2.61 -39.05 19.88
C ALA A 69 -1.30 -39.75 19.53
N VAL A 70 -0.34 -39.72 20.45
CA VAL A 70 0.97 -40.35 20.33
C VAL A 70 1.29 -41.13 21.59
N ARG A 71 2.06 -42.20 21.45
CA ARG A 71 2.61 -42.92 22.59
C ARG A 71 4.07 -42.51 22.78
N ILE A 72 4.40 -42.04 23.97
CA ILE A 72 5.75 -41.66 24.34
C ILE A 72 6.38 -42.69 25.25
N ASN A 73 7.69 -42.78 25.17
CA ASN A 73 8.52 -43.51 26.12
C ASN A 73 9.24 -42.50 27.00
N LEU A 74 9.02 -42.59 28.32
CA LEU A 74 9.74 -41.79 29.31
C LEU A 74 11.25 -42.14 29.29
N PRO A 75 12.14 -41.31 29.87
CA PRO A 75 13.58 -41.42 29.64
C PRO A 75 14.11 -42.84 29.87
N GLY A 76 14.39 -43.54 28.78
CA GLY A 76 14.73 -44.97 28.81
C GLY A 76 15.06 -45.49 27.42
N GLY A 77 16.35 -45.66 27.13
CA GLY A 77 16.86 -46.05 25.81
C GLY A 77 18.25 -45.47 25.55
N ASN A 78 18.84 -45.72 24.37
CA ASN A 78 20.25 -45.38 24.07
C ASN A 78 20.60 -43.88 24.21
N LYS A 79 19.64 -42.97 24.10
CA LYS A 79 19.85 -41.50 24.13
C LYS A 79 19.30 -40.80 25.38
N SER A 80 18.76 -41.54 26.36
CA SER A 80 18.23 -41.01 27.64
C SER A 80 17.29 -39.79 27.51
N ARG A 81 16.47 -39.75 26.46
CA ARG A 81 15.50 -38.68 26.17
C ARG A 81 14.10 -39.26 25.99
N ILE A 82 13.08 -38.42 26.16
CA ILE A 82 11.69 -38.81 25.90
C ILE A 82 11.49 -38.85 24.39
N GLU A 83 11.02 -39.97 23.87
CA GLU A 83 10.84 -40.18 22.43
C GLU A 83 9.40 -40.64 22.14
N ILE A 84 8.87 -40.22 20.99
CA ILE A 84 7.62 -40.79 20.47
C ILE A 84 7.93 -42.19 19.94
N MET A 85 7.20 -43.21 20.40
CA MET A 85 7.37 -44.59 19.94
C MET A 85 6.25 -45.08 19.03
N GLY A 86 5.24 -44.26 18.76
CA GLY A 86 4.20 -44.60 17.80
C GLY A 86 2.95 -43.75 17.92
N HIS A 87 1.94 -44.14 17.14
CA HIS A 87 0.61 -43.54 17.14
C HIS A 87 -0.17 -44.03 18.36
N GLY A 88 -0.84 -43.11 19.05
CA GLY A 88 -1.82 -43.44 20.08
C GLY A 88 -3.16 -43.80 19.45
N VAL A 89 -3.91 -44.71 20.07
CA VAL A 89 -5.25 -45.12 19.58
C VAL A 89 -6.36 -44.28 20.23
N LEU A 90 -6.09 -43.65 21.38
CA LEU A 90 -7.05 -42.89 22.15
C LEU A 90 -6.51 -41.49 22.46
N LEU A 91 -7.37 -40.48 22.35
CA LEU A 91 -7.08 -39.14 22.85
C LEU A 91 -7.03 -39.18 24.39
N PRO A 92 -6.00 -38.58 25.03
CA PRO A 92 -5.91 -38.54 26.48
C PRO A 92 -7.14 -37.88 27.12
N THR A 93 -7.60 -38.42 28.25
CA THR A 93 -8.68 -37.81 29.04
C THR A 93 -8.16 -36.54 29.72
N ALA A 94 -8.95 -35.46 29.66
CA ALA A 94 -8.64 -34.20 30.32
C ALA A 94 -8.63 -34.36 31.84
N VAL A 95 -7.65 -33.75 32.50
CA VAL A 95 -7.73 -33.48 33.94
C VAL A 95 -8.79 -32.39 34.12
N ALA A 96 -9.56 -32.41 35.22
CA ALA A 96 -10.52 -31.37 35.54
C ALA A 96 -9.86 -29.97 35.42
N GLY A 97 -10.43 -29.09 34.58
CA GLY A 97 -9.89 -27.75 34.28
C GLY A 97 -8.75 -27.69 33.24
N GLY A 98 -8.37 -28.80 32.59
CA GLY A 98 -7.35 -28.83 31.54
C GLY A 98 -7.94 -29.01 30.13
N SER A 99 -7.37 -28.31 29.13
CA SER A 99 -7.66 -28.60 27.71
C SER A 99 -6.81 -29.77 27.21
N VAL A 100 -7.41 -30.69 26.44
CA VAL A 100 -6.71 -31.81 25.79
C VAL A 100 -6.46 -31.56 24.32
N THR A 101 -7.03 -30.52 23.73
CA THR A 101 -6.82 -30.17 22.33
C THR A 101 -5.87 -28.97 22.25
N PRO A 102 -4.93 -28.95 21.28
CA PRO A 102 -4.22 -27.73 20.96
C PRO A 102 -5.22 -26.62 20.68
N GLU A 103 -4.90 -25.41 21.09
CA GLU A 103 -5.65 -24.25 20.66
C GLU A 103 -5.53 -24.16 19.13
N PRO A 104 -6.65 -24.02 18.40
CA PRO A 104 -6.60 -23.77 16.97
C PRO A 104 -5.69 -22.58 16.71
N ALA A 105 -4.83 -22.67 15.69
CA ALA A 105 -4.04 -21.50 15.30
C ALA A 105 -5.00 -20.38 14.89
N THR A 106 -4.98 -19.27 15.62
CA THR A 106 -5.71 -18.06 15.24
C THR A 106 -5.08 -17.54 13.97
N LEU A 107 -5.79 -17.72 12.85
CA LEU A 107 -5.34 -17.22 11.56
C LEU A 107 -5.43 -15.69 11.59
N LEU A 108 -4.42 -15.01 11.05
CA LEU A 108 -4.42 -13.56 10.96
C LEU A 108 -5.59 -13.05 10.11
N ASP A 109 -6.08 -11.87 10.48
CA ASP A 109 -7.05 -11.12 9.69
C ASP A 109 -6.44 -10.75 8.35
N THR A 110 -7.17 -11.01 7.29
CA THR A 110 -6.63 -10.84 5.94
C THR A 110 -7.73 -10.84 4.89
N ILE A 111 -7.43 -10.21 3.76
CA ILE A 111 -8.23 -10.32 2.55
C ILE A 111 -7.91 -11.68 1.92
N LEU A 112 -8.93 -12.48 1.66
CA LEU A 112 -8.77 -13.81 1.06
C LEU A 112 -8.89 -13.72 -0.46
N THR A 113 -9.86 -12.96 -0.96
CA THR A 113 -10.10 -12.74 -2.39
C THR A 113 -10.77 -11.38 -2.62
N GLY A 114 -10.52 -10.75 -3.78
CA GLY A 114 -11.20 -9.51 -4.17
C GLY A 114 -10.88 -8.34 -3.23
N CYS A 115 -11.90 -7.55 -2.88
CA CYS A 115 -11.78 -6.36 -2.03
C CYS A 115 -10.76 -5.32 -2.55
N ALA A 116 -10.57 -5.25 -3.86
CA ALA A 116 -9.67 -4.26 -4.44
C ALA A 116 -10.32 -2.87 -4.40
N VAL A 117 -9.58 -1.87 -3.92
CA VAL A 117 -10.00 -0.47 -3.94
C VAL A 117 -9.70 0.11 -5.31
N ARG A 118 -10.66 0.81 -5.91
CA ARG A 118 -10.55 1.46 -7.22
C ARG A 118 -11.04 2.89 -7.15
N ALA A 119 -10.50 3.75 -8.00
CA ALA A 119 -10.99 5.10 -8.18
C ALA A 119 -12.32 5.09 -8.96
N THR A 120 -13.20 6.04 -8.70
CA THR A 120 -14.44 6.17 -9.47
C THR A 120 -14.15 6.62 -10.91
N ASN A 121 -15.04 6.27 -11.83
CA ASN A 121 -15.06 6.83 -13.18
C ASN A 121 -16.46 7.43 -13.46
N PRO A 122 -16.60 8.77 -13.57
CA PRO A 122 -15.54 9.78 -13.54
C PRO A 122 -14.86 9.91 -12.17
N ALA A 123 -13.62 10.42 -12.16
CA ALA A 123 -12.84 10.60 -10.94
C ALA A 123 -13.50 11.63 -10.01
N SER A 124 -13.60 11.31 -8.72
CA SER A 124 -14.23 12.15 -7.70
C SER A 124 -13.60 11.89 -6.33
N MET A 125 -14.03 12.61 -5.28
CA MET A 125 -13.62 12.33 -3.88
C MET A 125 -14.30 11.07 -3.31
N LYS A 126 -14.29 9.97 -4.09
CA LYS A 126 -14.89 8.69 -3.77
C LYS A 126 -14.00 7.55 -4.29
N ALA A 127 -14.15 6.37 -3.69
CA ALA A 127 -13.57 5.13 -4.18
C ALA A 127 -14.62 4.01 -4.15
N THR A 128 -14.49 3.05 -5.06
CA THR A 128 -15.28 1.82 -5.10
C THR A 128 -14.42 0.65 -4.65
N ILE A 129 -15.07 -0.38 -4.12
CA ILE A 129 -14.43 -1.59 -3.63
C ILE A 129 -15.03 -2.78 -4.36
N ASP A 130 -14.18 -3.63 -4.93
CA ASP A 130 -14.61 -4.86 -5.60
C ASP A 130 -15.16 -5.87 -4.57
N PRO A 131 -16.21 -6.65 -4.90
CA PRO A 131 -16.69 -7.74 -4.06
C PRO A 131 -15.59 -8.75 -3.75
N GLY A 132 -15.69 -9.40 -2.60
CA GLY A 132 -14.65 -10.32 -2.17
C GLY A 132 -14.94 -11.00 -0.84
N THR A 133 -13.96 -11.75 -0.34
CA THR A 133 -14.04 -12.39 0.97
C THR A 133 -12.85 -12.00 1.83
N PHE A 134 -13.11 -11.83 3.12
CA PHE A 134 -12.12 -11.39 4.08
C PHE A 134 -12.32 -12.12 5.41
N ARG A 135 -11.28 -12.13 6.24
CA ARG A 135 -11.29 -12.78 7.55
C ARG A 135 -11.05 -11.76 8.65
N ILE A 136 -11.88 -11.82 9.69
CA ILE A 136 -11.73 -11.09 10.95
C ILE A 136 -11.94 -12.09 12.08
N ASP A 137 -11.00 -12.16 13.03
CA ASP A 137 -11.02 -13.02 14.21
C ASP A 137 -11.27 -14.50 13.90
N GLY A 138 -10.68 -14.99 12.80
CA GLY A 138 -10.80 -16.39 12.38
C GLY A 138 -12.10 -16.73 11.62
N LEU A 139 -13.07 -15.81 11.54
CA LEU A 139 -14.31 -15.97 10.79
C LEU A 139 -14.20 -15.35 9.39
N THR A 140 -14.72 -16.05 8.38
CA THR A 140 -14.75 -15.55 7.00
C THR A 140 -16.06 -14.83 6.73
N TYR A 141 -15.95 -13.59 6.26
CA TYR A 141 -17.04 -12.72 5.83
C TYR A 141 -16.96 -12.48 4.31
N ALA A 142 -18.06 -12.02 3.72
CA ALA A 142 -18.14 -11.73 2.30
C ALA A 142 -18.66 -10.30 2.09
N LEU A 143 -17.87 -9.49 1.39
CA LEU A 143 -18.32 -8.23 0.83
C LEU A 143 -19.05 -8.55 -0.48
N SER A 144 -20.38 -8.65 -0.39
CA SER A 144 -21.21 -8.95 -1.55
C SER A 144 -21.44 -7.70 -2.38
N GLY A 145 -21.54 -7.86 -3.71
CA GLY A 145 -21.95 -6.77 -4.59
C GLY A 145 -23.27 -6.14 -4.15
N MET A 146 -23.43 -4.84 -4.36
CA MET A 146 -24.65 -4.12 -4.02
C MET A 146 -25.86 -4.82 -4.65
N LYS A 147 -26.73 -5.40 -3.81
CA LYS A 147 -27.98 -6.03 -4.24
C LYS A 147 -29.06 -4.96 -4.39
N MET A 148 -29.94 -5.15 -5.39
CA MET A 148 -31.02 -4.23 -5.77
C MET A 148 -32.10 -4.03 -4.67
N ASP A 149 -32.01 -4.75 -3.55
CA ASP A 149 -32.97 -4.78 -2.44
C ASP A 149 -32.56 -3.92 -1.24
N ARG A 150 -31.45 -3.18 -1.32
CA ARG A 150 -31.03 -2.25 -0.27
C ARG A 150 -31.91 -0.99 -0.28
N SER A 151 -32.51 -0.65 0.87
CA SER A 151 -33.53 0.40 1.02
C SER A 151 -33.03 1.84 0.77
N ASP A 152 -31.72 2.01 0.62
CA ASP A 152 -31.01 3.25 0.29
C ASP A 152 -30.75 3.43 -1.22
N ILE A 153 -31.13 2.45 -2.05
CA ILE A 153 -30.99 2.49 -3.51
C ILE A 153 -32.28 3.04 -4.12
N VAL A 154 -32.31 4.35 -4.35
CA VAL A 154 -33.31 4.99 -5.21
C VAL A 154 -32.89 4.77 -6.66
N MET A 155 -33.80 4.31 -7.53
CA MET A 155 -33.53 4.26 -8.98
C MET A 155 -33.14 5.68 -9.43
N ASP A 156 -32.07 5.81 -10.23
CA ASP A 156 -31.54 7.08 -10.79
C ASP A 156 -30.47 7.82 -9.96
N ARG A 157 -29.60 7.10 -9.24
CA ARG A 157 -28.38 7.66 -8.64
C ARG A 157 -27.21 7.63 -9.64
N ASN A 158 -26.71 8.81 -10.02
CA ASN A 158 -25.58 8.98 -10.95
C ASN A 158 -24.23 8.40 -10.45
N ASP A 159 -24.15 7.95 -9.20
CA ASP A 159 -22.95 7.34 -8.61
C ASP A 159 -23.05 5.81 -8.41
N LEU A 160 -24.16 5.20 -8.83
CA LEU A 160 -24.32 3.75 -8.88
C LEU A 160 -23.76 3.22 -10.21
N GLN A 161 -22.48 2.84 -10.21
CA GLN A 161 -21.88 2.14 -11.33
C GLN A 161 -22.58 0.77 -11.50
N MET A 162 -23.06 0.49 -12.72
CA MET A 162 -23.86 -0.69 -13.10
C MET A 162 -23.05 -1.99 -13.18
N ASP A 163 -21.92 -2.06 -12.47
CA ASP A 163 -21.00 -3.19 -12.41
C ASP A 163 -20.86 -3.63 -10.93
N SER A 164 -20.38 -4.85 -10.75
CA SER A 164 -20.12 -5.56 -9.49
C SER A 164 -19.25 -4.75 -8.51
N VAL A 165 -19.84 -3.77 -7.84
CA VAL A 165 -19.25 -2.99 -6.76
C VAL A 165 -19.71 -3.57 -5.43
N GLY A 166 -18.77 -3.98 -4.58
CA GLY A 166 -18.99 -4.51 -3.23
C GLY A 166 -19.29 -3.40 -2.21
N GLY A 167 -18.75 -2.21 -2.42
CA GLY A 167 -19.03 -1.03 -1.61
C GLY A 167 -18.48 0.24 -2.24
N SER A 168 -18.90 1.40 -1.71
CA SER A 168 -18.33 2.69 -2.09
C SER A 168 -18.15 3.57 -0.86
N VAL A 169 -17.12 4.38 -0.88
CA VAL A 169 -16.77 5.31 0.18
C VAL A 169 -16.54 6.70 -0.37
N SER A 170 -16.80 7.70 0.47
CA SER A 170 -16.50 9.11 0.18
C SER A 170 -15.43 9.60 1.14
N PHE A 171 -14.57 10.49 0.65
CA PHE A 171 -13.52 11.10 1.45
C PHE A 171 -13.87 12.57 1.73
N ASP A 172 -13.49 13.05 2.91
CA ASP A 172 -13.62 14.47 3.22
C ASP A 172 -12.73 15.30 2.30
N ALA A 173 -13.15 16.54 2.04
CA ALA A 173 -12.41 17.49 1.22
C ALA A 173 -10.93 17.59 1.66
N ALA A 174 -10.04 17.69 0.68
CA ALA A 174 -8.62 17.83 0.93
C ALA A 174 -8.31 19.18 1.59
N SER A 175 -7.26 19.20 2.41
CA SER A 175 -6.68 20.46 2.88
C SER A 175 -6.06 21.22 1.71
N THR A 176 -6.00 22.55 1.79
CA THR A 176 -5.28 23.36 0.81
C THR A 176 -3.76 23.31 0.97
N THR A 177 -3.27 22.88 2.15
CA THR A 177 -1.84 22.94 2.51
C THR A 177 -1.27 21.63 3.03
N TYR A 178 -2.09 20.73 3.57
CA TYR A 178 -1.63 19.51 4.24
C TYR A 178 -1.99 18.24 3.47
N PHE A 179 -1.17 17.21 3.67
CA PHE A 179 -1.48 15.85 3.24
C PHE A 179 -2.28 15.13 4.32
N ARG A 180 -3.06 14.13 3.93
CA ARG A 180 -3.81 13.25 4.84
C ARG A 180 -3.77 11.81 4.34
N TYR A 181 -3.68 10.86 5.25
CA TYR A 181 -3.93 9.45 4.95
C TYR A 181 -5.29 9.05 5.48
N ASP A 182 -6.11 8.46 4.63
CA ASP A 182 -7.40 7.90 5.04
C ASP A 182 -7.39 6.40 4.80
N THR A 183 -7.77 5.61 5.81
CA THR A 183 -7.82 4.15 5.72
C THR A 183 -9.23 3.72 5.38
N ILE A 184 -9.38 2.84 4.40
CA ILE A 184 -10.64 2.20 4.03
C ILE A 184 -10.70 0.88 4.77
N GLN A 185 -11.76 0.67 5.53
CA GLN A 185 -11.95 -0.52 6.34
C GLN A 185 -13.30 -1.17 6.09
N VAL A 186 -13.40 -2.47 6.36
CA VAL A 186 -14.65 -3.23 6.31
C VAL A 186 -14.93 -3.89 7.65
N GLY A 187 -16.15 -3.75 8.14
CA GLY A 187 -16.60 -4.38 9.37
C GLY A 187 -17.11 -5.81 9.16
N THR A 188 -17.30 -6.54 10.25
CA THR A 188 -18.00 -7.84 10.27
C THR A 188 -19.45 -7.78 9.73
N ASP A 189 -20.05 -6.59 9.73
CA ASP A 189 -21.37 -6.29 9.16
C ASP A 189 -21.36 -6.13 7.63
N GLY A 190 -20.18 -6.15 7.00
CA GLY A 190 -20.01 -5.96 5.56
C GLY A 190 -20.15 -4.50 5.12
N ILE A 191 -20.14 -3.54 6.07
CA ILE A 191 -20.15 -2.11 5.75
C ILE A 191 -18.71 -1.64 5.54
N VAL A 192 -18.50 -0.86 4.49
CA VAL A 192 -17.20 -0.24 4.19
C VAL A 192 -17.23 1.21 4.65
N GLU A 193 -16.22 1.59 5.44
CA GLU A 193 -16.11 2.90 6.06
C GLU A 193 -14.69 3.47 5.87
N VAL A 194 -14.55 4.77 6.15
CA VAL A 194 -13.28 5.49 6.09
C VAL A 194 -12.90 5.97 7.49
N VAL A 195 -11.67 5.67 7.89
CA VAL A 195 -11.03 6.26 9.06
C VAL A 195 -10.12 7.38 8.59
N ASN A 196 -10.53 8.61 8.87
CA ASN A 196 -9.75 9.79 8.52
C ASN A 196 -8.47 9.89 9.36
N GLY A 197 -7.36 10.19 8.71
CA GLY A 197 -6.10 10.45 9.40
C GLY A 197 -5.93 11.90 9.82
N ALA A 198 -4.84 12.15 10.55
CA ALA A 198 -4.41 13.50 10.88
C ALA A 198 -3.73 14.16 9.67
N ASN A 199 -3.98 15.45 9.49
CA ASN A 199 -3.26 16.27 8.52
C ASN A 199 -1.78 16.38 8.90
N PHE A 200 -0.89 16.26 7.91
CA PHE A 200 0.55 16.39 8.11
C PHE A 200 1.22 17.22 7.01
N SER A 201 2.34 17.86 7.36
CA SER A 201 3.17 18.62 6.43
C SER A 201 4.25 17.75 5.81
N ALA A 202 4.65 18.05 4.57
CA ALA A 202 5.75 17.36 3.91
C ALA A 202 7.08 17.46 4.68
N SER A 203 7.34 18.55 5.41
CA SER A 203 8.61 18.81 6.11
C SER A 203 8.72 18.22 7.53
N GLY A 204 7.74 17.43 7.97
CA GLY A 204 7.65 16.91 9.35
C GLY A 204 7.80 15.40 9.46
N THR A 205 7.46 14.86 10.63
CA THR A 205 7.29 13.41 10.80
C THR A 205 6.07 12.96 10.01
N ILE A 206 6.27 12.04 9.08
CA ILE A 206 5.20 11.51 8.23
C ILE A 206 4.48 10.40 9.00
N PRO A 207 3.20 10.56 9.35
CA PRO A 207 2.44 9.49 10.00
C PRO A 207 2.17 8.35 9.01
N GLY A 208 1.99 7.15 9.54
CA GLY A 208 1.40 6.05 8.77
C GLY A 208 -0.11 6.25 8.58
N PRO A 209 -0.75 5.47 7.70
CA PRO A 209 -2.21 5.44 7.60
C PRO A 209 -2.83 5.01 8.95
N PRO A 210 -4.03 5.53 9.30
CA PRO A 210 -4.75 5.12 10.50
C PRO A 210 -4.94 3.60 10.57
N GLY A 211 -4.85 3.03 11.77
CA GLY A 211 -5.24 1.64 11.98
C GLY A 211 -6.74 1.42 11.78
N ALA A 212 -7.14 0.20 11.44
CA ALA A 212 -8.55 -0.17 11.44
C ALA A 212 -9.13 -0.14 12.88
N ASN A 213 -10.41 0.15 12.97
CA ASN A 213 -11.17 0.05 14.22
C ASN A 213 -11.27 -1.41 14.69
N ALA A 214 -11.67 -1.62 15.95
CA ALA A 214 -12.00 -2.96 16.44
C ALA A 214 -13.10 -3.59 15.56
N ASP A 215 -13.03 -4.91 15.36
CA ASP A 215 -13.96 -5.69 14.52
C ASP A 215 -13.97 -5.26 13.03
N HIS A 216 -12.93 -4.55 12.58
CA HIS A 216 -12.76 -4.11 11.19
C HIS A 216 -11.42 -4.56 10.62
N LEU A 217 -11.39 -4.81 9.30
CA LEU A 217 -10.18 -5.06 8.53
C LEU A 217 -9.86 -3.86 7.63
N ALA A 218 -8.63 -3.37 7.67
CA ALA A 218 -8.14 -2.40 6.69
C ALA A 218 -8.00 -3.07 5.32
N ILE A 219 -8.77 -2.59 4.33
CA ILE A 219 -8.71 -3.07 2.95
C ILE A 219 -7.61 -2.36 2.17
N GLY A 220 -7.43 -1.07 2.44
CA GLY A 220 -6.46 -0.22 1.79
C GLY A 220 -6.46 1.16 2.41
N PHE A 221 -5.65 2.05 1.85
CA PHE A 221 -5.58 3.44 2.30
C PHE A 221 -5.40 4.36 1.10
N VAL A 222 -5.69 5.65 1.29
CA VAL A 222 -5.54 6.67 0.26
C VAL A 222 -4.67 7.79 0.81
N LEU A 223 -3.67 8.19 0.05
CA LEU A 223 -2.95 9.45 0.30
C LEU A 223 -3.69 10.56 -0.42
N ILE A 224 -4.19 11.53 0.35
CA ILE A 224 -4.88 12.72 -0.14
C ILE A 224 -3.88 13.88 -0.09
N PRO A 225 -3.36 14.34 -1.25
CA PRO A 225 -2.50 15.50 -1.34
C PRO A 225 -3.27 16.81 -1.09
N PRO A 226 -2.55 17.91 -0.82
CA PRO A 226 -3.19 19.21 -0.76
C PRO A 226 -3.87 19.55 -2.09
N ASN A 227 -4.98 20.30 -2.03
CA ASN A 227 -5.80 20.74 -3.16
C ASN A 227 -6.37 19.60 -4.03
N CYS A 228 -6.34 18.36 -3.56
CA CYS A 228 -6.91 17.22 -4.28
C CYS A 228 -8.43 17.35 -4.37
N THR A 229 -8.95 17.31 -5.60
CA THR A 229 -10.39 17.39 -5.91
C THR A 229 -10.98 16.07 -6.36
N ALA A 230 -10.14 15.09 -6.70
CA ALA A 230 -10.55 13.76 -7.10
C ALA A 230 -9.48 12.73 -6.72
N ILE A 231 -9.92 11.60 -6.17
CA ILE A 231 -9.08 10.44 -5.93
C ILE A 231 -8.91 9.69 -7.25
N THR A 232 -7.67 9.42 -7.60
CA THR A 232 -7.29 8.62 -8.77
C THR A 232 -6.58 7.34 -8.31
N GLU A 233 -6.37 6.40 -9.22
CA GLU A 233 -5.60 5.18 -8.94
C GLU A 233 -4.20 5.47 -8.39
N PHE A 234 -3.62 6.63 -8.74
CA PHE A 234 -2.31 7.04 -8.20
C PHE A 234 -2.33 7.31 -6.69
N ASN A 235 -3.48 7.67 -6.12
CA ASN A 235 -3.63 8.01 -4.71
C ASN A 235 -3.86 6.78 -3.82
N ILE A 236 -4.33 5.68 -4.41
CA ILE A 236 -4.72 4.46 -3.69
C ILE A 236 -3.47 3.66 -3.32
N ASN A 237 -3.41 3.22 -2.06
CA ASN A 237 -2.28 2.52 -1.44
C ASN A 237 -0.92 3.22 -1.66
N LYS A 238 -0.97 4.54 -1.86
CA LYS A 238 0.19 5.35 -2.19
C LYS A 238 0.90 5.78 -0.93
N SER A 239 2.14 5.33 -0.76
CA SER A 239 3.01 5.90 0.27
C SER A 239 3.45 7.32 -0.11
N PHE A 240 3.50 8.19 0.89
CA PHE A 240 4.00 9.55 0.79
C PHE A 240 5.44 9.53 0.34
N THR A 241 5.72 10.40 -0.62
CA THR A 241 7.05 10.71 -1.11
C THR A 241 7.16 12.22 -1.13
N MET A 242 8.36 12.75 -0.90
CA MET A 242 8.57 14.20 -0.99
C MET A 242 8.12 14.70 -2.36
N PRO A 243 7.43 15.86 -2.42
CA PRO A 243 7.12 16.51 -3.70
C PRO A 243 8.39 16.66 -4.54
N ILE A 244 8.32 16.18 -5.77
CA ILE A 244 9.37 16.31 -6.78
C ILE A 244 8.77 16.95 -8.02
N PRO A 245 9.54 17.76 -8.77
CA PRO A 245 9.06 18.36 -10.00
C PRO A 245 8.74 17.25 -11.01
N SER A 246 7.53 17.28 -11.57
CA SER A 246 7.03 16.23 -12.46
C SER A 246 6.64 16.74 -13.84
N SER A 247 6.19 17.99 -13.96
CA SER A 247 5.79 18.56 -15.25
C SER A 247 5.95 20.08 -15.28
N LEU A 248 6.35 20.60 -16.43
CA LEU A 248 6.33 22.03 -16.73
C LEU A 248 5.09 22.36 -17.55
N SER A 249 4.31 23.35 -17.11
CA SER A 249 3.12 23.83 -17.79
C SER A 249 3.32 25.29 -18.17
N SER A 250 3.02 25.61 -19.42
CA SER A 250 2.87 26.98 -19.91
C SER A 250 1.44 27.18 -20.38
N VAL A 251 0.88 28.34 -20.04
CA VAL A 251 -0.48 28.75 -20.43
C VAL A 251 -0.35 30.20 -20.88
N VAL A 252 -0.83 30.52 -22.07
CA VAL A 252 -0.89 31.89 -22.57
C VAL A 252 -2.29 32.43 -22.30
N ASP A 253 -2.40 33.66 -21.80
CA ASP A 253 -3.70 34.30 -21.52
C ASP A 253 -4.50 34.54 -22.81
N ASP A 254 -3.80 34.97 -23.84
CA ASP A 254 -4.31 35.14 -25.20
C ASP A 254 -3.33 34.51 -26.19
N ASP A 255 -3.72 33.37 -26.76
CA ASP A 255 -2.95 32.60 -27.74
C ASP A 255 -3.23 33.03 -29.19
N GLU A 256 -4.15 33.96 -29.41
CA GLU A 256 -4.50 34.54 -30.71
C GLU A 256 -4.56 36.08 -30.60
N LEU A 257 -3.39 36.70 -30.68
CA LEU A 257 -3.22 38.13 -30.42
C LEU A 257 -3.66 38.97 -31.63
N GLU A 258 -4.75 39.72 -31.45
CA GLU A 258 -5.30 40.65 -32.45
C GLU A 258 -4.33 41.78 -32.82
N TRP A 259 -4.48 42.38 -34.00
CA TRP A 259 -3.58 43.46 -34.45
C TRP A 259 -3.53 44.66 -33.49
N THR A 260 -4.66 44.97 -32.87
CA THR A 260 -4.78 46.09 -31.92
C THR A 260 -4.14 45.81 -30.57
N ASP A 261 -3.95 44.54 -30.23
CA ASP A 261 -3.40 44.12 -28.94
C ASP A 261 -1.90 43.93 -29.08
N THR A 262 -1.15 44.69 -28.27
CA THR A 262 0.31 44.75 -28.40
C THR A 262 1.03 43.72 -27.53
N SER A 263 0.34 43.09 -26.57
CA SER A 263 0.98 42.18 -25.63
C SER A 263 0.03 41.15 -25.03
N THR A 264 0.57 39.99 -24.69
CA THR A 264 -0.11 38.90 -23.94
C THR A 264 0.82 38.37 -22.85
N VAL A 265 0.29 37.60 -21.90
CA VAL A 265 1.04 37.04 -20.77
C VAL A 265 1.16 35.53 -20.90
N ILE A 266 2.38 35.03 -20.75
CA ILE A 266 2.70 33.60 -20.69
C ILE A 266 2.94 33.24 -19.22
N HIS A 267 2.05 32.41 -18.68
CA HIS A 267 2.16 31.84 -17.34
C HIS A 267 2.93 30.52 -17.38
N VAL A 268 4.11 30.50 -16.76
CA VAL A 268 4.92 29.28 -16.63
C VAL A 268 4.92 28.79 -15.20
N SER A 269 4.64 27.50 -15.01
CA SER A 269 4.62 26.87 -13.70
C SER A 269 5.12 25.44 -13.73
N ILE A 270 5.72 25.00 -12.62
CA ILE A 270 6.11 23.61 -12.43
C ILE A 270 5.10 22.97 -11.48
N LYS A 271 4.64 21.77 -11.84
CA LYS A 271 3.80 20.95 -10.98
C LYS A 271 4.58 19.77 -10.42
N ASP A 272 4.25 19.38 -9.21
CA ASP A 272 4.75 18.17 -8.59
C ASP A 272 3.96 16.93 -9.07
N GLN A 273 4.39 15.74 -8.64
CA GLN A 273 3.71 14.47 -8.97
C GLN A 273 2.28 14.37 -8.42
N TYR A 274 1.87 15.30 -7.55
CA TYR A 274 0.54 15.38 -6.96
C TYR A 274 -0.34 16.44 -7.63
N GLY A 275 0.15 17.14 -8.65
CA GLY A 275 -0.56 18.22 -9.36
C GLY A 275 -0.52 19.59 -8.66
N ASN A 276 0.21 19.71 -7.55
CA ASN A 276 0.40 20.97 -6.83
C ASN A 276 1.54 21.79 -7.44
N TYR A 277 1.53 23.10 -7.22
CA TYR A 277 2.65 23.95 -7.65
C TYR A 277 3.93 23.60 -6.89
N TYR A 278 4.98 23.30 -7.64
CA TYR A 278 6.27 22.92 -7.08
C TYR A 278 7.10 24.18 -6.76
N ARG A 279 7.28 24.44 -5.47
CA ARG A 279 8.01 25.62 -4.99
C ARG A 279 9.47 25.27 -4.70
N ASN A 280 10.38 26.02 -5.30
CA ASN A 280 11.78 26.07 -4.90
C ASN A 280 12.16 27.52 -4.59
N THR A 281 12.66 27.79 -3.38
CA THR A 281 12.96 29.15 -2.92
C THR A 281 14.45 29.49 -2.91
N ASN A 282 15.35 28.54 -3.22
CA ASN A 282 16.79 28.82 -3.19
C ASN A 282 17.59 27.94 -4.18
N PRO A 283 18.15 28.49 -5.28
CA PRO A 283 18.07 29.89 -5.75
C PRO A 283 16.73 30.25 -6.43
N GLY A 284 15.81 29.29 -6.57
CA GLY A 284 14.61 29.41 -7.41
C GLY A 284 14.69 28.48 -8.63
N HIS A 285 13.65 28.48 -9.46
CA HIS A 285 13.64 27.81 -10.76
C HIS A 285 14.21 28.74 -11.82
N CYS A 286 15.13 28.27 -12.66
CA CYS A 286 15.61 29.08 -13.78
C CYS A 286 14.91 28.62 -15.07
N PHE A 287 14.03 29.47 -15.59
CA PHE A 287 13.37 29.24 -16.86
C PHE A 287 14.18 29.88 -17.98
N THR A 288 14.34 29.15 -19.08
CA THR A 288 14.97 29.64 -20.30
C THR A 288 14.00 29.49 -21.45
N PHE A 289 13.64 30.63 -22.04
CA PHE A 289 12.83 30.75 -23.23
C PHE A 289 13.74 30.81 -24.44
N THR A 290 13.52 29.91 -25.39
CA THR A 290 14.26 29.84 -26.64
C THR A 290 13.29 30.00 -27.80
N TRP A 291 13.59 30.98 -28.65
CA TRP A 291 12.83 31.25 -29.86
C TRP A 291 13.01 30.12 -30.87
N VAL A 292 11.91 29.52 -31.31
CA VAL A 292 11.90 28.59 -32.44
C VAL A 292 11.52 29.34 -33.71
N THR A 293 10.45 30.14 -33.62
CA THR A 293 9.94 31.01 -34.69
C THR A 293 9.29 32.26 -34.09
N GLY A 294 9.13 33.29 -34.92
CA GLY A 294 8.51 34.55 -34.54
C GLY A 294 9.51 35.64 -34.15
N ASN A 295 8.99 36.80 -33.83
CA ASN A 295 9.71 37.98 -33.35
C ASN A 295 8.93 38.62 -32.20
N GLY A 296 9.58 39.56 -31.51
CA GLY A 296 8.98 40.29 -30.40
C GLY A 296 9.89 40.32 -29.18
N THR A 297 9.41 40.99 -28.14
CA THR A 297 10.14 41.16 -26.88
C THR A 297 9.47 40.39 -25.76
N LEU A 298 10.24 39.55 -25.06
CA LEU A 298 9.83 38.92 -23.80
C LEU A 298 10.31 39.77 -22.64
N SER A 299 9.47 39.97 -21.64
CA SER A 299 9.81 40.75 -20.45
C SER A 299 9.35 40.07 -19.16
N TYR A 300 10.19 40.15 -18.14
CA TYR A 300 9.93 39.60 -16.81
C TYR A 300 10.75 40.37 -15.76
N ASP A 301 10.09 40.80 -14.68
CA ASP A 301 10.72 41.50 -13.53
C ASP A 301 11.61 42.69 -13.92
N GLY A 302 11.19 43.45 -14.95
CA GLY A 302 11.90 44.64 -15.43
C GLY A 302 13.03 44.36 -16.43
N GLU A 303 13.40 43.09 -16.63
CA GLU A 303 14.32 42.67 -17.69
C GLU A 303 13.55 42.38 -18.97
N SER A 304 14.18 42.57 -20.12
CA SER A 304 13.57 42.31 -21.44
C SER A 304 14.60 41.82 -22.44
N GLN A 305 14.18 40.93 -23.33
CA GLN A 305 15.01 40.35 -24.37
C GLN A 305 14.18 40.11 -25.63
N ASP A 306 14.72 40.54 -26.76
CA ASP A 306 14.16 40.30 -28.10
C ASP A 306 14.52 38.88 -28.62
N GLU A 307 14.13 38.56 -29.85
CA GLU A 307 14.39 37.27 -30.47
C GLU A 307 15.87 36.98 -30.81
N THR A 308 16.78 37.94 -30.58
CA THR A 308 18.20 37.77 -30.91
C THR A 308 18.94 36.82 -29.98
N ALA A 309 18.38 36.55 -28.79
CA ALA A 309 18.93 35.62 -27.81
C ALA A 309 17.84 34.91 -26.99
N SER A 310 18.22 33.81 -26.34
CA SER A 310 17.36 33.16 -25.34
C SER A 310 17.17 34.07 -24.12
N PHE A 311 15.96 34.09 -23.57
CA PHE A 311 15.64 34.84 -22.37
C PHE A 311 15.61 33.92 -21.16
N SER A 312 16.50 34.15 -20.19
CA SER A 312 16.62 33.34 -18.98
C SER A 312 16.40 34.17 -17.72
N PHE A 313 15.60 33.67 -16.78
CA PHE A 313 15.35 34.34 -15.51
C PHE A 313 15.07 33.35 -14.38
N TYR A 314 15.26 33.81 -13.14
CA TYR A 314 14.95 33.04 -11.95
C TYR A 314 13.55 33.39 -11.40
N TYR A 315 12.79 32.35 -11.05
CA TYR A 315 11.49 32.45 -10.40
C TYR A 315 11.51 31.74 -9.05
N SER A 316 11.18 32.46 -7.98
CA SER A 316 11.09 31.93 -6.61
C SER A 316 9.67 32.04 -6.02
N GLY A 317 8.70 32.45 -6.83
CA GLY A 317 7.31 32.57 -6.42
C GLY A 317 6.64 31.20 -6.19
N SER A 318 5.40 31.24 -5.68
CA SER A 318 4.68 30.06 -5.23
C SER A 318 3.72 29.45 -6.27
N THR A 319 3.51 30.09 -7.41
CA THR A 319 2.47 29.72 -8.38
C THR A 319 3.01 29.63 -9.80
N ASN A 320 3.03 30.74 -10.52
CA ASN A 320 3.54 30.85 -11.88
C ASN A 320 4.40 32.12 -12.05
N ALA A 321 5.33 32.06 -12.99
CA ALA A 321 6.00 33.24 -13.53
C ALA A 321 5.12 33.81 -14.66
N ALA A 322 4.81 35.10 -14.60
CA ALA A 322 4.05 35.80 -15.63
C ALA A 322 5.03 36.57 -16.52
N VAL A 323 5.35 36.01 -17.68
CA VAL A 323 6.23 36.63 -18.68
C VAL A 323 5.38 37.37 -19.68
N THR A 324 5.64 38.66 -19.89
CA THR A 324 4.89 39.45 -20.85
C THR A 324 5.57 39.37 -22.21
N TYR A 325 4.84 38.87 -23.21
CA TYR A 325 5.22 38.98 -24.61
C TYR A 325 4.68 40.28 -25.19
N THR A 326 5.52 41.04 -25.88
CA THR A 326 5.14 42.26 -26.60
C THR A 326 5.54 42.12 -28.05
N ARG A 327 4.61 42.36 -28.97
CA ARG A 327 4.89 42.37 -30.41
C ARG A 327 5.71 43.60 -30.79
N ASP A 328 6.50 43.51 -31.85
CA ASP A 328 7.31 44.65 -32.33
C ASP A 328 6.44 45.73 -33.01
N GLY A 329 5.27 45.33 -33.53
CA GLY A 329 4.32 46.24 -34.17
C GLY A 329 4.70 46.57 -35.61
N GLU A 330 5.48 45.69 -36.25
CA GLU A 330 5.90 45.84 -37.64
C GLU A 330 5.09 44.93 -38.58
N LEU A 331 5.01 45.29 -39.88
CA LEU A 331 4.36 44.45 -40.90
C LEU A 331 5.10 43.12 -41.15
N THR A 332 6.30 42.97 -40.57
CA THR A 332 7.11 41.75 -40.63
C THR A 332 6.92 40.85 -39.42
N ASP A 333 5.98 41.18 -38.52
CA ASP A 333 5.62 40.36 -37.37
C ASP A 333 5.26 38.93 -37.81
N ARG A 334 5.64 37.94 -37.00
CA ARG A 334 5.42 36.52 -37.27
C ARG A 334 4.96 35.82 -36.02
N SER A 335 4.01 34.90 -36.20
CA SER A 335 3.51 34.03 -35.14
C SER A 335 4.66 33.34 -34.39
N VAL A 336 4.54 33.37 -33.06
CA VAL A 336 5.62 33.03 -32.14
C VAL A 336 5.48 31.60 -31.68
N THR A 337 6.61 30.88 -31.62
CA THR A 337 6.70 29.59 -30.94
C THR A 337 7.97 29.56 -30.11
N LEU A 338 7.81 29.26 -28.83
CA LEU A 338 8.84 29.29 -27.80
C LEU A 338 8.99 27.90 -27.20
N ILE A 339 10.23 27.48 -27.01
CA ILE A 339 10.58 26.35 -26.15
C ILE A 339 10.97 26.92 -24.79
N ILE A 340 10.30 26.47 -23.76
CA ILE A 340 10.57 26.84 -22.37
C ILE A 340 11.23 25.63 -21.72
N THR A 341 12.40 25.85 -21.11
CA THR A 341 13.14 24.80 -20.40
C THR A 341 13.45 25.24 -18.98
N GLU A 342 13.47 24.29 -18.05
CA GLU A 342 13.93 24.52 -16.69
C GLU A 342 15.28 23.83 -16.46
N SER A 343 16.26 24.62 -15.98
CA SER A 343 17.67 24.21 -15.93
C SER A 343 18.01 23.07 -14.97
N LEU A 344 17.29 22.93 -13.85
CA LEU A 344 17.61 21.95 -12.81
C LEU A 344 17.00 20.57 -13.09
N THR A 345 15.81 20.56 -13.67
CA THR A 345 14.98 19.37 -13.90
C THR A 345 15.05 18.89 -15.34
N GLY A 346 15.42 19.77 -16.27
CA GLY A 346 15.39 19.50 -17.71
C GLY A 346 13.98 19.38 -18.28
N LEU A 347 12.95 19.74 -17.50
CA LEU A 347 11.57 19.76 -17.99
C LEU A 347 11.41 20.84 -19.05
N SER A 348 10.60 20.54 -20.07
CA SER A 348 10.32 21.45 -21.17
C SER A 348 8.82 21.58 -21.44
N SER A 349 8.44 22.73 -21.99
CA SER A 349 7.09 23.06 -22.41
C SER A 349 7.17 23.96 -23.65
N TYR A 350 6.05 24.08 -24.36
CA TYR A 350 5.95 24.91 -25.56
C TYR A 350 4.86 25.95 -25.35
N ALA A 351 5.15 27.20 -25.72
CA ALA A 351 4.16 28.25 -25.81
C ALA A 351 4.11 28.75 -27.25
N SER A 352 2.91 28.89 -27.79
CA SER A 352 2.67 29.42 -29.13
C SER A 352 1.67 30.57 -29.04
N ILE A 353 1.91 31.61 -29.82
CA ILE A 353 1.05 32.79 -29.92
C ILE A 353 0.88 33.06 -31.40
N VAL A 354 -0.36 32.99 -31.88
CA VAL A 354 -0.70 33.37 -33.25
C VAL A 354 -0.86 34.88 -33.29
N LEU A 355 -0.14 35.55 -34.19
CA LEU A 355 -0.31 36.98 -34.39
C LEU A 355 -1.25 37.21 -35.57
N LEU A 356 -2.26 38.04 -35.37
CA LEU A 356 -3.17 38.44 -36.43
C LEU A 356 -2.77 39.80 -37.03
N ASP A 357 -2.94 39.92 -38.34
CA ASP A 357 -2.81 41.17 -39.07
C ASP A 357 -4.07 42.05 -38.93
N SER A 358 -4.04 43.26 -39.52
CA SER A 358 -5.17 44.20 -39.48
C SER A 358 -6.47 43.70 -40.14
N LEU A 359 -6.42 42.57 -40.85
CA LEU A 359 -7.56 41.92 -41.50
C LEU A 359 -7.99 40.64 -40.76
N GLY A 360 -7.36 40.32 -39.62
CA GLY A 360 -7.61 39.11 -38.84
C GLY A 360 -7.00 37.85 -39.45
N GLN A 361 -5.96 37.97 -40.28
CA GLN A 361 -5.26 36.83 -40.88
C GLN A 361 -3.99 36.50 -40.09
N PRO A 362 -3.66 35.21 -39.87
CA PRO A 362 -2.42 34.80 -39.23
C PRO A 362 -1.17 35.27 -40.00
N MET A 363 -0.20 35.82 -39.27
CA MET A 363 1.09 36.31 -39.79
C MET A 363 2.25 35.32 -39.60
#